data_AF-W4PK61-F1
#
_entry.id   AF-W4PK61-F1
#
_cell.length_a   1.000
_cell.length_b   1.000
_cell.length_c   1.000
_cell.angle_alpha   90.00
_cell.angle_beta   90.00
_cell.angle_gamma   90.00
#
_symmetry.space_group_name_H-M   'P 1'
#
loop_
_entity.id
_entity.type
_entity.pdbx_description
1 polymer ?
#
loop_
_entity_poly.entity_id
_entity_poly.type
_entity_poly.pdbx_seq_one_letter_code
_entity_poly.pdbx_strand_id
1 'polypeptide(L)'
;MNKQSAHILDEIRRAFVDGDGEKAARLTRENFNSEVPYEASRENPFRFGNFTTMGEFYIETGLSAVGMSGYRRSLSLDSAVAVVRFKKDDVAYKRDFFISYPANVMAVRFAADRPGKQSLTFSYAPNPVSEGEMKPDGNSGLVYSAALDNNGMKYVVRIRAVVKGGTLSNAGGKIRVEGADEAVFYITADTDYKMNFDPDFNDPKTYVGVNPAETTRQWADDAAAKGYAALLAEHYADYSSLFRRVKLNLNPGMQVADVPTDQRLRNYRKGQPDYYLEELYYQFGRYLLIASSRPGNMPANLQGYGITMWTVPGVWTIIIISMCR
;
A
#
# COMPACT_ATOMS: atom_id res chain seq x y z
N MET A 1 -28.24 -15.05 -6.17
CA MET A 1 -29.51 -15.12 -5.42
C MET A 1 -29.86 -16.57 -5.22
N ASN A 2 -30.17 -16.98 -3.99
CA ASN A 2 -30.80 -18.27 -3.75
C ASN A 2 -32.20 -18.23 -4.39
N LYS A 3 -32.28 -18.55 -5.70
CA LYS A 3 -33.53 -18.49 -6.48
C LYS A 3 -34.61 -19.38 -5.86
N GLN A 4 -34.21 -20.37 -5.05
CA GLN A 4 -35.13 -21.25 -4.36
C GLN A 4 -35.91 -20.53 -3.27
N SER A 5 -35.41 -19.45 -2.67
CA SER A 5 -36.07 -18.77 -1.54
C SER A 5 -37.07 -17.68 -1.95
N ALA A 6 -37.14 -17.36 -3.25
CA ALA A 6 -37.97 -16.28 -3.76
C ALA A 6 -39.47 -16.47 -3.44
N HIS A 7 -39.95 -17.71 -3.36
CA HIS A 7 -41.34 -18.04 -3.06
C HIS A 7 -41.79 -17.68 -1.63
N ILE A 8 -40.84 -17.49 -0.69
CA ILE A 8 -41.13 -17.17 0.72
C ILE A 8 -41.23 -15.66 0.96
N LEU A 9 -40.86 -14.85 -0.04
CA LEU A 9 -40.78 -13.39 0.07
C LEU A 9 -42.14 -12.76 0.43
N ASP A 10 -43.24 -13.27 -0.12
CA ASP A 10 -44.58 -12.74 0.16
C ASP A 10 -45.04 -13.06 1.59
N GLU A 11 -44.63 -14.20 2.14
CA GLU A 11 -44.93 -14.54 3.54
C GLU A 11 -44.12 -13.68 4.52
N ILE A 12 -42.84 -13.42 4.21
CA ILE A 12 -42.00 -12.49 4.98
C ILE A 12 -42.60 -11.09 4.98
N ARG A 13 -43.03 -10.59 3.81
CA ARG A 13 -43.68 -9.29 3.67
C ARG A 13 -44.98 -9.22 4.47
N ARG A 14 -45.81 -10.27 4.42
CA ARG A 14 -47.06 -10.34 5.20
C ARG A 14 -46.78 -10.33 6.71
N ALA A 15 -45.78 -11.06 7.18
CA ALA A 15 -45.38 -11.04 8.60
C ALA A 15 -45.00 -9.62 9.07
N PHE A 16 -44.31 -8.82 8.25
CA PHE A 16 -44.05 -7.41 8.57
C PHE A 16 -45.32 -6.56 8.63
N VAL A 17 -46.27 -6.76 7.70
CA VAL A 17 -47.56 -6.04 7.69
C VAL A 17 -48.40 -6.38 8.92
N ASP A 18 -48.37 -7.64 9.34
CA ASP A 18 -49.12 -8.15 10.49
C ASP A 18 -48.47 -7.79 11.84
N GLY A 19 -47.30 -7.12 11.82
CA GLY A 19 -46.55 -6.75 13.03
C GLY A 19 -45.78 -7.90 13.69
N ASP A 20 -45.66 -9.05 13.02
CA ASP A 20 -44.98 -10.24 13.52
C ASP A 20 -43.50 -10.25 13.13
N GLY A 21 -42.70 -9.48 13.89
CA GLY A 21 -41.26 -9.37 13.69
C GLY A 21 -40.50 -10.68 13.91
N GLU A 22 -40.98 -11.56 14.81
CA GLU A 22 -40.33 -12.85 15.09
C GLU A 22 -40.47 -13.80 13.90
N LYS A 23 -41.68 -13.91 13.33
CA LYS A 23 -41.92 -14.71 12.13
C LYS A 23 -41.13 -14.18 10.94
N ALA A 24 -41.14 -12.86 10.72
CA ALA A 24 -40.36 -12.24 9.64
C ALA A 24 -38.85 -12.55 9.76
N ALA A 25 -38.29 -12.39 10.97
CA ALA A 25 -36.88 -12.67 11.24
C ALA A 25 -36.53 -14.16 11.09
N ARG A 26 -37.39 -15.07 11.56
CA ARG A 26 -37.20 -16.52 11.40
C ARG A 26 -37.19 -16.92 9.93
N LEU A 27 -38.24 -16.57 9.19
CA LEU A 27 -38.36 -16.89 7.76
C LEU A 27 -37.20 -16.32 6.94
N THR A 28 -36.74 -15.11 7.27
CA THR A 28 -35.59 -14.49 6.60
C THR A 28 -34.30 -15.26 6.90
N ARG A 29 -34.01 -15.58 8.17
CA ARG A 29 -32.79 -16.33 8.56
C ARG A 29 -32.78 -17.77 8.04
N GLU A 30 -33.94 -18.41 7.91
CA GLU A 30 -33.98 -19.79 7.43
C GLU A 30 -33.80 -19.86 5.91
N ASN A 31 -34.20 -18.82 5.17
CA ASN A 31 -34.35 -18.94 3.71
C ASN A 31 -33.51 -17.94 2.91
N PHE A 32 -33.20 -16.75 3.43
CA PHE A 32 -32.48 -15.70 2.69
C PHE A 32 -30.97 -15.68 3.00
N ASN A 33 -30.39 -16.87 3.18
CA ASN A 33 -28.94 -17.05 3.32
C ASN A 33 -28.36 -17.79 2.12
N SER A 34 -27.05 -17.61 1.91
CA SER A 34 -26.29 -18.43 0.98
C SER A 34 -26.10 -19.83 1.56
N GLU A 35 -26.17 -20.86 0.74
CA GLU A 35 -25.75 -22.23 1.12
C GLU A 35 -24.23 -22.36 1.22
N VAL A 36 -23.50 -21.37 0.68
CA VAL A 36 -22.03 -21.31 0.75
C VAL A 36 -21.62 -20.70 2.09
N PRO A 37 -20.74 -21.38 2.88
CA PRO A 37 -20.27 -20.86 4.14
C PRO A 37 -19.35 -19.65 3.94
N TYR A 38 -19.35 -18.74 4.93
CA TYR A 38 -18.50 -17.54 4.88
C TYR A 38 -17.08 -17.80 5.44
N GLU A 39 -16.88 -18.91 6.16
CA GLU A 39 -15.59 -19.26 6.75
C GLU A 39 -14.74 -20.16 5.84
N ALA A 40 -13.49 -19.76 5.59
CA ALA A 40 -12.54 -20.53 4.79
C ALA A 40 -12.27 -21.95 5.31
N SER A 41 -12.46 -22.22 6.60
CA SER A 41 -12.31 -23.55 7.19
C SER A 41 -13.47 -24.51 6.86
N ARG A 42 -14.60 -24.00 6.37
CA ARG A 42 -15.81 -24.79 6.10
C ARG A 42 -16.01 -25.10 4.63
N GLU A 43 -15.12 -24.64 3.76
CA GLU A 43 -15.17 -24.90 2.33
C GLU A 43 -13.76 -24.99 1.74
N ASN A 44 -13.50 -26.07 1.00
CA ASN A 44 -12.25 -26.24 0.27
C ASN A 44 -12.56 -26.64 -1.20
N PRO A 45 -12.20 -25.82 -2.20
CA PRO A 45 -11.54 -24.51 -2.09
C PRO A 45 -12.52 -23.41 -1.65
N PHE A 46 -12.07 -22.53 -0.76
CA PHE A 46 -12.86 -21.39 -0.30
C PHE A 46 -13.11 -20.39 -1.43
N ARG A 47 -14.37 -20.22 -1.82
CA ARG A 47 -14.71 -19.49 -3.06
C ARG A 47 -14.86 -17.97 -2.91
N PHE A 48 -15.03 -17.46 -1.70
CA PHE A 48 -15.25 -16.01 -1.48
C PHE A 48 -13.97 -15.20 -1.68
N GLY A 49 -12.82 -15.78 -1.28
CA GLY A 49 -11.53 -15.11 -1.31
C GLY A 49 -11.44 -13.91 -0.35
N ASN A 50 -10.30 -13.22 -0.39
CA ASN A 50 -10.07 -12.01 0.38
C ASN A 50 -8.90 -11.20 -0.20
N PHE A 51 -8.81 -9.93 0.18
CA PHE A 51 -7.62 -9.13 -0.06
C PHE A 51 -6.41 -9.72 0.68
N THR A 52 -5.24 -9.76 0.04
CA THR A 52 -4.00 -10.30 0.60
C THR A 52 -2.82 -9.35 0.37
N THR A 53 -1.74 -9.55 1.11
CA THR A 53 -0.51 -8.75 0.99
C THR A 53 0.23 -9.06 -0.30
N MET A 54 0.98 -8.10 -0.84
CA MET A 54 1.96 -8.36 -1.89
C MET A 54 3.33 -8.77 -1.32
N GLY A 55 3.45 -9.02 -0.02
CA GLY A 55 4.71 -9.28 0.66
C GLY A 55 5.31 -8.03 1.32
N GLU A 56 6.58 -8.13 1.70
CA GLU A 56 7.30 -7.11 2.46
C GLU A 56 8.68 -6.83 1.88
N PHE A 57 9.10 -5.56 1.90
CA PHE A 57 10.45 -5.16 1.50
C PHE A 57 11.29 -4.84 2.74
N TYR A 58 12.48 -5.43 2.78
CA TYR A 58 13.45 -5.25 3.85
C TYR A 58 14.66 -4.51 3.30
N ILE A 59 15.11 -3.48 4.01
CA ILE A 59 16.32 -2.73 3.69
C ILE A 59 17.21 -2.70 4.91
N GLU A 60 18.22 -3.55 4.90
CA GLU A 60 19.26 -3.60 5.91
C GLU A 60 20.26 -2.46 5.62
N THR A 61 20.56 -1.64 6.63
CA THR A 61 21.43 -0.46 6.45
C THR A 61 22.84 -0.61 7.02
N GLY A 62 23.10 -1.68 7.78
CA GLY A 62 24.35 -1.87 8.52
C GLY A 62 24.64 -0.83 9.61
N LEU A 63 23.75 0.17 9.81
CA LEU A 63 23.94 1.20 10.82
C LEU A 63 23.48 0.71 12.20
N SER A 64 24.34 0.88 13.20
CA SER A 64 23.96 0.71 14.61
C SER A 64 23.09 1.88 15.06
N ALA A 65 22.06 1.58 15.85
CA ALA A 65 21.23 2.58 16.51
C ALA A 65 21.97 3.31 17.65
N VAL A 66 23.07 2.75 18.16
CA VAL A 66 23.88 3.38 19.21
C VAL A 66 24.51 4.66 18.69
N GLY A 67 24.33 5.77 19.42
CA GLY A 67 24.86 7.09 19.03
C GLY A 67 24.09 7.76 17.87
N MET A 68 22.93 7.23 17.50
CA MET A 68 22.03 7.87 16.53
C MET A 68 21.29 9.03 17.21
N SER A 69 21.18 10.17 16.52
CA SER A 69 20.55 11.38 17.08
C SER A 69 19.70 12.11 16.04
N GLY A 70 18.91 13.09 16.50
CA GLY A 70 18.09 13.93 15.61
C GLY A 70 17.07 13.16 14.78
N TYR A 71 16.61 12.00 15.27
CA TYR A 71 15.65 11.17 14.55
C TYR A 71 14.32 11.90 14.41
N ARG A 72 13.80 11.95 13.18
CA ARG A 72 12.46 12.43 12.86
C ARG A 72 11.88 11.61 11.72
N ARG A 73 10.62 11.22 11.86
CA ARG A 73 9.81 10.69 10.76
C ARG A 73 8.55 11.53 10.57
N SER A 74 8.11 11.69 9.34
CA SER A 74 6.92 12.47 9.00
C SER A 74 6.26 11.95 7.73
N LEU A 75 4.94 12.04 7.67
CA LEU A 75 4.19 11.95 6.43
C LEU A 75 3.67 13.37 6.11
N SER A 76 4.10 13.92 4.98
CA SER A 76 3.62 15.21 4.50
C SER A 76 2.31 15.02 3.74
N LEU A 77 1.19 15.50 4.30
CA LEU A 77 -0.10 15.44 3.60
C LEU A 77 -0.17 16.38 2.40
N ASP A 78 0.66 17.43 2.36
CA ASP A 78 0.69 18.37 1.21
C ASP A 78 1.38 17.79 -0.03
N SER A 79 2.22 16.77 0.15
CA SER A 79 3.01 16.18 -0.93
C SER A 79 2.86 14.67 -1.06
N ALA A 80 2.18 14.00 -0.13
CA ALA A 80 2.14 12.54 -0.04
C ALA A 80 3.54 11.89 -0.05
N VAL A 81 4.49 12.50 0.66
CA VAL A 81 5.86 11.97 0.82
C VAL A 81 6.11 11.65 2.29
N ALA A 82 6.51 10.42 2.56
CA ALA A 82 7.04 10.03 3.86
C ALA A 82 8.55 10.29 3.90
N VAL A 83 9.03 10.85 5.00
CA VAL A 83 10.42 11.24 5.18
C VAL A 83 10.92 10.72 6.52
N VAL A 84 12.12 10.15 6.52
CA VAL A 84 12.89 9.80 7.73
C VAL A 84 14.22 10.53 7.68
N ARG A 85 14.62 11.18 8.78
CA ARG A 85 15.90 11.87 8.92
C ARG A 85 16.52 11.53 10.27
N PHE A 86 17.85 11.45 10.30
CA PHE A 86 18.63 11.24 11.52
C PHE A 86 20.11 11.54 11.25
N LYS A 87 20.92 11.55 12.31
CA LYS A 87 22.38 11.62 12.24
C LYS A 87 23.03 10.39 12.87
N LYS A 88 24.13 9.93 12.29
CA LYS A 88 25.02 8.90 12.86
C LYS A 88 26.46 9.25 12.48
N ASP A 89 27.35 9.31 13.47
CA ASP A 89 28.78 9.64 13.30
C ASP A 89 29.02 10.88 12.42
N ASP A 90 28.32 11.98 12.74
CA ASP A 90 28.34 13.27 12.01
C ASP A 90 27.90 13.22 10.53
N VAL A 91 27.30 12.11 10.09
CA VAL A 91 26.65 11.96 8.79
C VAL A 91 25.14 12.13 8.96
N ALA A 92 24.53 13.04 8.19
CA ALA A 92 23.09 13.17 8.10
C ALA A 92 22.53 12.22 7.04
N TYR A 93 21.57 11.41 7.46
CA TYR A 93 20.86 10.47 6.60
C TYR A 93 19.44 10.95 6.35
N LYS A 94 18.98 10.78 5.12
CA LYS A 94 17.60 11.06 4.71
C LYS A 94 17.04 9.91 3.90
N ARG A 95 15.80 9.53 4.20
CA ARG A 95 15.03 8.56 3.45
C ARG A 95 13.73 9.21 2.99
N ASP A 96 13.41 9.09 1.71
CA ASP A 96 12.19 9.62 1.10
C ASP A 96 11.40 8.47 0.47
N PHE A 97 10.08 8.45 0.67
CA PHE A 97 9.19 7.42 0.15
C PHE A 97 7.94 8.07 -0.42
N PHE A 98 7.59 7.71 -1.65
CA PHE A 98 6.33 8.10 -2.28
C PHE A 98 5.91 7.07 -3.33
N ILE A 99 4.64 7.14 -3.72
CA ILE A 99 4.01 6.24 -4.67
C ILE A 99 3.39 7.11 -5.75
N SER A 100 4.02 7.11 -6.93
CA SER A 100 3.59 7.93 -8.06
C SER A 100 2.44 7.25 -8.79
N TYR A 101 1.24 7.82 -8.69
CA TYR A 101 0.10 7.37 -9.48
C TYR A 101 0.33 7.49 -11.00
N PRO A 102 0.86 8.62 -11.54
CA PRO A 102 1.12 8.73 -12.98
C PRO A 102 2.10 7.70 -13.53
N ALA A 103 3.07 7.27 -12.73
CA ALA A 103 4.13 6.37 -13.15
C ALA A 103 3.96 4.90 -12.68
N ASN A 104 2.93 4.59 -11.90
CA ASN A 104 2.71 3.28 -11.26
C ASN A 104 4.00 2.72 -10.60
N VAL A 105 4.73 3.59 -9.90
CA VAL A 105 6.00 3.22 -9.22
C VAL A 105 6.10 3.78 -7.81
N MET A 106 6.53 2.94 -6.87
CA MET A 106 6.95 3.33 -5.53
C MET A 106 8.42 3.66 -5.59
N ALA A 107 8.77 4.89 -5.24
CA ALA A 107 10.15 5.35 -5.17
C ALA A 107 10.61 5.39 -3.72
N VAL A 108 11.72 4.71 -3.46
CA VAL A 108 12.34 4.58 -2.13
C VAL A 108 13.77 5.06 -2.21
N ARG A 109 14.03 6.26 -1.70
CA ARG A 109 15.34 6.91 -1.78
C ARG A 109 16.04 6.92 -0.44
N PHE A 110 17.32 6.57 -0.44
CA PHE A 110 18.23 6.61 0.70
C PHE A 110 19.43 7.49 0.31
N ALA A 111 19.66 8.58 1.05
CA ALA A 111 20.76 9.51 0.80
C ALA A 111 21.52 9.84 2.09
N ALA A 112 22.83 10.02 1.96
CA ALA A 112 23.70 10.57 3.00
C ALA A 112 24.28 11.92 2.54
N ASP A 113 24.61 12.80 3.48
CA ASP A 113 25.25 14.09 3.18
C ASP A 113 26.77 14.02 3.03
N ARG A 114 27.35 12.82 3.16
CA ARG A 114 28.76 12.52 2.93
C ARG A 114 28.88 11.43 1.86
N PRO A 115 29.83 11.57 0.90
CA PRO A 115 30.04 10.56 -0.13
C PRO A 115 30.38 9.18 0.45
N GLY A 116 29.88 8.14 -0.21
CA GLY A 116 30.19 6.75 0.11
C GLY A 116 29.68 6.24 1.46
N LYS A 117 28.67 6.88 2.04
CA LYS A 117 28.13 6.52 3.36
C LYS A 117 26.83 5.71 3.32
N GLN A 118 26.37 5.30 2.15
CA GLN A 118 25.24 4.39 1.98
C GLN A 118 25.67 3.01 1.53
N SER A 119 25.53 2.04 2.42
CA SER A 119 25.57 0.62 2.09
C SER A 119 24.27 -0.02 2.53
N LEU A 120 23.59 -0.70 1.60
CA LEU A 120 22.23 -1.20 1.79
C LEU A 120 22.13 -2.62 1.23
N THR A 121 21.39 -3.49 1.92
CA THR A 121 20.94 -4.76 1.36
C THR A 121 19.43 -4.75 1.28
N PHE A 122 18.90 -4.81 0.06
CA PHE A 122 17.47 -4.94 -0.20
C PHE A 122 17.12 -6.42 -0.37
N SER A 123 16.07 -6.87 0.33
CA SER A 123 15.44 -8.17 0.13
C SER A 123 13.93 -8.06 0.15
N TYR A 124 13.27 -9.03 -0.49
CA TYR A 124 11.83 -9.13 -0.57
C TYR A 124 11.37 -10.44 0.07
N ALA A 125 10.40 -10.34 0.99
CA ALA A 125 9.70 -11.49 1.54
C ALA A 125 8.34 -11.61 0.83
N PRO A 126 8.12 -12.67 0.04
CA PRO A 126 6.89 -12.85 -0.71
C PRO A 126 5.64 -13.01 0.15
N ASN A 127 4.48 -12.87 -0.50
CA ASN A 127 3.20 -13.22 0.09
C ASN A 127 3.20 -14.70 0.53
N PRO A 128 2.84 -15.02 1.79
CA PRO A 128 2.85 -16.38 2.31
C PRO A 128 1.76 -17.30 1.72
N VAL A 129 0.78 -16.77 0.98
CA VAL A 129 -0.28 -17.53 0.29
C VAL A 129 -0.13 -17.49 -1.24
N SER A 130 1.13 -17.56 -1.68
CA SER A 130 1.47 -17.63 -3.10
C SER A 130 2.73 -18.44 -3.35
N GLU A 131 2.77 -19.10 -4.49
CA GLU A 131 3.94 -19.79 -5.00
C GLU A 131 4.57 -19.01 -6.16
N GLY A 132 5.90 -18.88 -6.14
CA GLY A 132 6.62 -18.13 -7.16
C GLY A 132 8.13 -18.16 -7.01
N GLU A 133 8.80 -17.45 -7.91
CA GLU A 133 10.26 -17.49 -8.04
C GLU A 133 10.85 -16.09 -8.11
N MET A 134 11.93 -15.87 -7.36
CA MET A 134 12.73 -14.65 -7.39
C MET A 134 13.88 -14.81 -8.39
N LYS A 135 13.93 -13.96 -9.42
CA LYS A 135 15.00 -13.94 -10.43
C LYS A 135 15.75 -12.60 -10.46
N PRO A 136 17.04 -12.61 -10.83
CA PRO A 136 17.73 -11.39 -11.18
C PRO A 136 17.14 -10.78 -12.46
N ASP A 137 16.98 -9.46 -12.46
CA ASP A 137 16.61 -8.66 -13.63
C ASP A 137 17.79 -7.75 -14.00
N GLY A 138 18.80 -8.37 -14.60
CA GLY A 138 20.12 -7.76 -14.78
C GLY A 138 20.86 -7.52 -13.46
N ASN A 139 21.90 -6.70 -13.51
CA ASN A 139 22.74 -6.42 -12.33
C ASN A 139 22.09 -5.44 -11.33
N SER A 140 21.00 -4.77 -11.74
CA SER A 140 20.38 -3.67 -11.01
C SER A 140 18.94 -3.93 -10.57
N GLY A 141 18.38 -5.11 -10.81
CA GLY A 141 16.98 -5.35 -10.51
C GLY A 141 16.65 -6.78 -10.10
N LEU A 142 15.49 -6.95 -9.48
CA LEU A 142 14.93 -8.23 -9.09
C LEU A 142 13.51 -8.33 -9.65
N VAL A 143 13.09 -9.52 -10.08
CA VAL A 143 11.72 -9.80 -10.50
C VAL A 143 11.20 -11.05 -9.81
N TYR A 144 10.11 -10.89 -9.07
CA TYR A 144 9.39 -11.97 -8.42
C TYR A 144 8.11 -12.23 -9.21
N SER A 145 7.97 -13.42 -9.76
CA SER A 145 6.79 -13.84 -10.51
C SER A 145 6.11 -14.98 -9.77
N ALA A 146 4.82 -14.84 -9.50
CA ALA A 146 4.08 -15.77 -8.66
C ALA A 146 2.62 -15.92 -9.09
N ALA A 147 1.94 -16.91 -8.51
CA ALA A 147 0.50 -17.09 -8.58
C ALA A 147 -0.06 -17.32 -7.17
N LEU A 148 -1.25 -16.81 -6.88
CA LEU A 148 -1.93 -17.08 -5.60
C LEU A 148 -2.43 -18.53 -5.54
N ASP A 149 -2.31 -19.14 -4.37
CA ASP A 149 -2.62 -20.57 -4.18
C ASP A 149 -4.12 -20.87 -4.33
N ASN A 150 -4.97 -19.89 -4.01
CA ASN A 150 -6.42 -20.08 -3.95
C ASN A 150 -7.12 -19.98 -5.32
N ASN A 151 -6.66 -19.10 -6.21
CA ASN A 151 -7.33 -18.80 -7.47
C ASN A 151 -6.39 -18.71 -8.68
N GLY A 152 -5.09 -18.93 -8.49
CA GLY A 152 -4.10 -18.92 -9.57
C GLY A 152 -3.83 -17.54 -10.19
N MET A 153 -4.34 -16.45 -9.60
CA MET A 153 -4.11 -15.09 -10.12
C MET A 153 -2.61 -14.82 -10.13
N LYS A 154 -2.08 -14.45 -11.30
CA LYS A 154 -0.66 -14.18 -11.46
C LYS A 154 -0.36 -12.77 -11.02
N TYR A 155 0.80 -12.59 -10.40
CA TYR A 155 1.31 -11.28 -10.09
C TYR A 155 2.82 -11.22 -10.23
N VAL A 156 3.31 -10.01 -10.46
CA VAL A 156 4.73 -9.73 -10.57
C VAL A 156 5.07 -8.56 -9.66
N VAL A 157 6.14 -8.70 -8.88
CA VAL A 157 6.77 -7.60 -8.16
C VAL A 157 8.16 -7.40 -8.77
N ARG A 158 8.43 -6.20 -9.28
CA ARG A 158 9.70 -5.86 -9.91
C ARG A 158 10.36 -4.71 -9.17
N ILE A 159 11.65 -4.84 -8.94
CA ILE A 159 12.49 -3.87 -8.25
C ILE A 159 13.63 -3.47 -9.17
N ARG A 160 13.86 -2.18 -9.31
CA ARG A 160 15.02 -1.61 -10.02
C ARG A 160 15.74 -0.64 -9.09
N ALA A 161 17.04 -0.85 -8.90
CA ALA A 161 17.89 -0.01 -8.10
C ALA A 161 18.77 0.88 -8.99
N VAL A 162 18.89 2.15 -8.62
CA VAL A 162 19.81 3.12 -9.22
C VAL A 162 20.62 3.74 -8.10
N VAL A 163 21.94 3.83 -8.28
CA VAL A 163 22.85 4.40 -7.28
C VAL A 163 23.66 5.54 -7.87
N LYS A 164 24.01 6.50 -7.01
CA LYS A 164 24.99 7.54 -7.29
C LYS A 164 26.22 7.29 -6.44
N GLY A 165 27.37 7.07 -7.09
CA GLY A 165 28.58 6.61 -6.41
C GLY A 165 28.47 5.15 -5.95
N GLY A 166 29.58 4.58 -5.51
CA GLY A 166 29.64 3.21 -5.01
C GLY A 166 29.43 2.13 -6.07
N THR A 167 29.07 0.94 -5.63
CA THR A 167 28.78 -0.22 -6.47
C THR A 167 27.41 -0.81 -6.17
N LEU A 168 26.85 -1.47 -7.19
CA LEU A 168 25.59 -2.18 -7.13
C LEU A 168 25.81 -3.60 -7.62
N SER A 169 25.35 -4.58 -6.85
CA SER A 169 25.36 -5.99 -7.25
C SER A 169 24.03 -6.66 -6.93
N ASN A 170 23.73 -7.70 -7.70
CA ASN A 170 22.55 -8.53 -7.50
C ASN A 170 22.98 -9.99 -7.38
N ALA A 171 22.82 -10.57 -6.19
CA ALA A 171 23.21 -11.94 -5.93
C ALA A 171 22.37 -12.58 -4.81
N GLY A 172 21.91 -13.81 -5.04
CA GLY A 172 21.16 -14.59 -4.07
C GLY A 172 19.78 -13.99 -3.74
N GLY A 173 19.09 -13.40 -4.72
CA GLY A 173 17.77 -12.79 -4.53
C GLY A 173 17.81 -11.48 -3.72
N LYS A 174 18.98 -10.84 -3.62
CA LYS A 174 19.18 -9.58 -2.90
C LYS A 174 19.94 -8.58 -3.76
N ILE A 175 19.57 -7.31 -3.65
CA ILE A 175 20.32 -6.19 -4.22
C ILE A 175 21.23 -5.63 -3.12
N ARG A 176 22.53 -5.55 -3.38
CA ARG A 176 23.53 -4.96 -2.48
C ARG A 176 24.07 -3.67 -3.08
N VAL A 177 24.03 -2.62 -2.28
CA VAL A 177 24.63 -1.32 -2.54
C VAL A 177 25.80 -1.17 -1.57
N GLU A 178 26.98 -0.81 -2.08
CA GLU A 178 28.17 -0.59 -1.26
C GLU A 178 28.78 0.78 -1.54
N GLY A 179 28.94 1.59 -0.49
CA GLY A 179 29.66 2.86 -0.57
C GLY A 179 29.06 3.86 -1.57
N ALA A 180 27.73 3.95 -1.65
CA ALA A 180 27.03 4.94 -2.46
C ALA A 180 26.82 6.26 -1.69
N ASP A 181 26.60 7.34 -2.43
CA ASP A 181 26.12 8.61 -1.88
C ASP A 181 24.60 8.56 -1.71
N GLU A 182 23.95 7.95 -2.69
CA GLU A 182 22.50 7.80 -2.80
C GLU A 182 22.14 6.49 -3.49
N ALA A 183 21.07 5.86 -3.01
CA ALA A 183 20.41 4.73 -3.66
C ALA A 183 18.92 4.99 -3.77
N VAL A 184 18.33 4.68 -4.93
CA VAL A 184 16.89 4.75 -5.18
C VAL A 184 16.42 3.39 -5.66
N PHE A 185 15.43 2.83 -4.97
CA PHE A 185 14.71 1.63 -5.39
C PHE A 185 13.37 2.04 -5.98
N TYR A 186 13.14 1.68 -7.24
CA TYR A 186 11.86 1.76 -7.93
C TYR A 186 11.19 0.40 -7.83
N ILE A 187 10.02 0.36 -7.22
CA ILE A 187 9.27 -0.86 -6.99
C ILE A 187 7.94 -0.72 -7.74
N THR A 188 7.63 -1.72 -8.54
CA THR A 188 6.40 -1.80 -9.33
C THR A 188 5.77 -3.16 -9.11
N ALA A 189 4.44 -3.22 -9.06
CA ALA A 189 3.72 -4.48 -8.95
C ALA A 189 2.46 -4.45 -9.81
N ASP A 190 2.11 -5.60 -10.39
CA ASP A 190 0.87 -5.75 -11.15
C ASP A 190 0.35 -7.19 -11.03
N THR A 191 -0.95 -7.37 -11.27
CA THR A 191 -1.56 -8.69 -11.41
C THR A 191 -2.08 -8.88 -12.83
N ASP A 192 -2.44 -10.11 -13.20
CA ASP A 192 -3.18 -10.35 -14.44
C ASP A 192 -4.69 -10.07 -14.30
N TYR A 193 -5.14 -9.53 -13.16
CA TYR A 193 -6.56 -9.24 -12.90
C TYR A 193 -7.13 -8.22 -13.89
N LYS A 194 -8.39 -8.44 -14.25
CA LYS A 194 -9.20 -7.53 -15.05
C LYS A 194 -10.59 -7.45 -14.45
N MET A 195 -11.04 -6.24 -14.16
CA MET A 195 -12.42 -5.98 -13.80
C MET A 195 -13.34 -6.36 -14.96
N ASN A 196 -14.30 -7.24 -14.69
CA ASN A 196 -15.30 -7.69 -15.66
C ASN A 196 -16.70 -7.65 -15.04
N PHE A 197 -17.59 -6.84 -15.63
CA PHE A 197 -18.98 -6.67 -15.17
C PHE A 197 -19.96 -7.64 -15.84
N ASP A 198 -19.51 -8.37 -16.86
CA ASP A 198 -20.29 -9.41 -17.55
C ASP A 198 -19.43 -10.67 -17.74
N PRO A 199 -19.11 -11.38 -16.65
CA PRO A 199 -18.21 -12.53 -16.69
C PRO A 199 -18.88 -13.76 -17.30
N ASP A 200 -18.23 -14.36 -18.30
CA ASP A 200 -18.49 -15.75 -18.68
C ASP A 200 -17.78 -16.67 -17.70
N PHE A 201 -18.54 -17.34 -16.83
CA PHE A 201 -17.98 -18.25 -15.82
C PHE A 201 -17.47 -19.58 -16.40
N ASN A 202 -17.66 -19.83 -17.70
CA ASN A 202 -17.07 -20.98 -18.39
C ASN A 202 -15.68 -20.67 -18.98
N ASP A 203 -15.31 -19.38 -19.07
CA ASP A 203 -14.00 -18.96 -19.53
C ASP A 203 -13.05 -18.78 -18.32
N PRO A 204 -11.97 -19.58 -18.19
CA PRO A 204 -10.99 -19.39 -17.13
C PRO A 204 -10.24 -18.04 -17.23
N LYS A 205 -10.33 -17.33 -18.37
CA LYS A 205 -9.74 -16.00 -18.58
C LYS A 205 -10.72 -14.84 -18.33
N THR A 206 -11.91 -15.11 -17.80
CA THR A 206 -12.96 -14.10 -17.62
C THR A 206 -12.53 -12.88 -16.79
N TYR A 207 -11.55 -13.04 -15.88
CA TYR A 207 -10.93 -11.98 -15.09
C TYR A 207 -9.44 -11.78 -15.39
N VAL A 208 -8.94 -12.29 -16.51
CA VAL A 208 -7.53 -12.19 -16.90
C VAL A 208 -7.37 -11.15 -18.01
N GLY A 209 -6.49 -10.17 -17.83
CA GLY A 209 -6.33 -9.03 -18.73
C GLY A 209 -4.91 -8.84 -19.22
N VAL A 210 -4.09 -8.17 -18.40
CA VAL A 210 -2.75 -7.74 -18.78
C VAL A 210 -1.70 -8.82 -18.47
N ASN A 211 -0.52 -8.70 -19.10
CA ASN A 211 0.64 -9.49 -18.70
C ASN A 211 1.43 -8.71 -17.63
N PRO A 212 1.34 -9.09 -16.33
CA PRO A 212 1.99 -8.33 -15.26
C PRO A 212 3.52 -8.28 -15.40
N ALA A 213 4.14 -9.25 -16.09
CA ALA A 213 5.58 -9.24 -16.32
C ALA A 213 6.03 -8.12 -17.28
N GLU A 214 5.18 -7.75 -18.24
CA GLU A 214 5.45 -6.71 -19.23
C GLU A 214 5.14 -5.31 -18.68
N THR A 215 4.00 -5.14 -18.03
CA THR A 215 3.58 -3.86 -17.43
C THR A 215 4.57 -3.39 -16.36
N THR A 216 4.92 -4.27 -15.42
CA THR A 216 5.92 -3.96 -14.38
C THR A 216 7.30 -3.66 -14.94
N ARG A 217 7.73 -4.36 -16.00
CA ARG A 217 9.00 -4.06 -16.67
C ARG A 217 9.00 -2.67 -17.27
N GLN A 218 7.95 -2.32 -18.01
CA GLN A 218 7.81 -1.01 -18.63
C GLN A 218 7.84 0.11 -17.58
N TRP A 219 7.03 0.01 -16.51
CA TRP A 219 6.99 1.02 -15.46
C TRP A 219 8.34 1.17 -14.74
N ALA A 220 9.03 0.07 -14.45
CA ALA A 220 10.32 0.10 -13.77
C ALA A 220 11.42 0.73 -14.65
N ASP A 221 11.45 0.41 -15.94
CA ASP A 221 12.45 0.93 -16.87
C ASP A 221 12.19 2.42 -17.17
N ASP A 222 10.93 2.83 -17.35
CA ASP A 222 10.54 4.23 -17.53
C ASP A 222 10.87 5.07 -16.29
N ALA A 223 10.61 4.53 -15.09
CA ALA A 223 10.94 5.19 -13.83
C ALA A 223 12.46 5.41 -13.68
N ALA A 224 13.26 4.39 -13.98
CA ALA A 224 14.71 4.47 -13.92
C ALA A 224 15.27 5.47 -14.94
N ALA A 225 14.73 5.50 -16.17
CA ALA A 225 15.13 6.45 -17.20
C ALA A 225 14.73 7.90 -16.86
N LYS A 226 13.54 8.09 -16.28
CA LYS A 226 13.04 9.42 -15.87
C LYS A 226 13.84 9.99 -14.69
N GLY A 227 14.24 9.14 -13.76
CA GLY A 227 15.01 9.50 -12.57
C GLY A 227 14.18 10.12 -11.44
N TYR A 228 14.74 10.10 -10.23
CA TYR A 228 14.01 10.41 -8.98
C TYR A 228 13.42 11.82 -8.95
N ALA A 229 14.19 12.84 -9.36
CA ALA A 229 13.76 14.23 -9.25
C ALA A 229 12.54 14.53 -10.15
N ALA A 230 12.55 14.02 -11.39
CA ALA A 230 11.44 14.18 -12.32
C ALA A 230 10.21 13.37 -11.89
N LEU A 231 10.40 12.14 -11.39
CA LEU A 231 9.30 11.34 -10.81
C LEU A 231 8.65 12.03 -9.62
N LEU A 232 9.44 12.62 -8.72
CA LEU A 232 8.92 13.34 -7.56
C LEU A 232 8.12 14.58 -7.98
N ALA A 233 8.59 15.31 -8.99
CA ALA A 233 7.88 16.46 -9.53
C ALA A 233 6.54 16.08 -10.19
N GLU A 234 6.53 15.00 -10.97
CA GLU A 234 5.31 14.44 -11.61
C GLU A 234 4.30 13.96 -10.57
N HIS A 235 4.75 13.19 -9.57
CA HIS A 235 3.95 12.76 -8.42
C HIS A 235 3.31 13.96 -7.71
N TYR A 236 4.12 14.98 -7.41
CA TYR A 236 3.65 16.16 -6.69
C TYR A 236 2.63 16.97 -7.51
N ALA A 237 2.86 17.14 -8.80
CA ALA A 237 1.93 17.84 -9.69
C ALA A 237 0.56 17.15 -9.71
N ASP A 238 0.54 15.82 -9.85
CA ASP A 238 -0.66 15.00 -9.81
C ASP A 238 -1.37 15.11 -8.44
N TYR A 239 -0.68 14.74 -7.37
CA TYR A 239 -1.27 14.66 -6.03
C TYR A 239 -1.77 16.03 -5.54
N SER A 240 -0.97 17.08 -5.70
CA SER A 240 -1.31 18.41 -5.21
C SER A 240 -2.51 19.02 -5.94
N SER A 241 -2.75 18.64 -7.21
CA SER A 241 -3.93 19.08 -7.98
C SER A 241 -5.26 18.59 -7.39
N LEU A 242 -5.23 17.47 -6.66
CA LEU A 242 -6.37 16.89 -5.95
C LEU A 242 -6.43 17.44 -4.52
N PHE A 243 -5.31 17.36 -3.81
CA PHE A 243 -5.27 17.68 -2.39
C PHE A 243 -5.54 19.16 -2.12
N ARG A 244 -4.99 20.08 -2.92
CA ARG A 244 -5.11 21.53 -2.69
C ARG A 244 -6.48 22.14 -2.98
N ARG A 245 -7.43 21.36 -3.51
CA ARG A 245 -8.80 21.80 -3.81
C ARG A 245 -9.57 22.25 -2.57
N VAL A 246 -9.19 21.75 -1.38
CA VAL A 246 -9.83 22.13 -0.12
C VAL A 246 -8.77 22.54 0.89
N LYS A 247 -8.98 23.70 1.51
CA LYS A 247 -8.23 24.17 2.66
C LYS A 247 -9.22 24.36 3.80
N LEU A 248 -8.91 23.78 4.96
CA LEU A 248 -9.64 23.98 6.20
C LEU A 248 -8.68 24.72 7.15
N ASN A 249 -9.18 25.76 7.79
CA ASN A 249 -8.45 26.51 8.80
C ASN A 249 -9.40 26.81 9.96
N LEU A 250 -9.07 26.29 11.13
CA LEU A 250 -9.82 26.33 12.37
C LEU A 250 -9.03 27.18 13.36
N ASN A 251 -9.58 28.35 13.69
CA ASN A 251 -9.00 29.29 14.63
C ASN A 251 -7.54 29.69 14.28
N PRO A 252 -7.35 30.40 13.14
CA PRO A 252 -6.03 30.74 12.57
C PRO A 252 -5.12 31.61 13.47
N GLY A 253 -5.68 32.20 14.54
CA GLY A 253 -4.95 33.07 15.45
C GLY A 253 -4.15 32.33 16.54
N MET A 254 -4.30 31.01 16.68
CA MET A 254 -3.54 30.27 17.69
C MET A 254 -2.22 29.73 17.17
N GLN A 255 -1.23 29.74 18.06
CA GLN A 255 0.07 29.17 17.79
C GLN A 255 -0.01 27.63 17.77
N VAL A 256 0.43 27.04 16.67
CA VAL A 256 0.56 25.60 16.52
C VAL A 256 1.93 25.16 17.07
N ALA A 257 1.95 24.45 18.20
CA ALA A 257 3.18 23.94 18.79
C ALA A 257 3.82 22.83 17.91
N ASP A 258 5.13 22.83 17.67
CA ASP A 258 5.81 21.73 16.97
C ASP A 258 5.99 20.51 17.89
N VAL A 259 4.90 19.79 18.12
CA VAL A 259 4.87 18.55 18.91
C VAL A 259 4.50 17.35 18.02
N PRO A 260 5.09 16.16 18.26
CA PRO A 260 4.75 14.93 17.55
C PRO A 260 3.26 14.57 17.63
N THR A 261 2.71 14.00 16.56
CA THR A 261 1.28 13.64 16.44
C THR A 261 0.80 12.69 17.55
N ASP A 262 1.64 11.78 18.01
CA ASP A 262 1.30 10.87 19.12
C ASP A 262 1.15 11.63 20.45
N GLN A 263 2.00 12.64 20.70
CA GLN A 263 1.86 13.51 21.86
C GLN A 263 0.64 14.42 21.75
N ARG A 264 0.36 14.97 20.56
CA ARG A 264 -0.88 15.74 20.30
C ARG A 264 -2.11 14.93 20.66
N LEU A 265 -2.19 13.69 20.17
CA LEU A 265 -3.30 12.80 20.46
C LEU A 265 -3.43 12.48 21.97
N ARG A 266 -2.30 12.27 22.66
CA ARG A 266 -2.30 12.10 24.13
C ARG A 266 -2.82 13.33 24.86
N ASN A 267 -2.45 14.53 24.42
CA ASN A 267 -2.92 15.78 25.02
C ASN A 267 -4.41 16.01 24.75
N TYR A 268 -4.84 15.79 23.51
CA TYR A 268 -6.24 15.94 23.11
C TYR A 268 -7.17 14.99 23.89
N ARG A 269 -6.75 13.74 24.12
CA ARG A 269 -7.47 12.78 24.98
C ARG A 269 -7.61 13.22 26.44
N LYS A 270 -6.74 14.12 26.91
CA LYS A 270 -6.83 14.72 28.25
C LYS A 270 -7.74 15.96 28.28
N GLY A 271 -8.41 16.29 27.17
CA GLY A 271 -9.30 17.45 27.05
C GLY A 271 -8.60 18.75 26.66
N GLN A 272 -7.32 18.72 26.25
CA GLN A 272 -6.62 19.91 25.74
C GLN A 272 -7.09 20.20 24.31
N PRO A 273 -7.49 21.44 23.98
CA PRO A 273 -7.88 21.78 22.61
C PRO A 273 -6.67 21.72 21.66
N ASP A 274 -6.87 21.15 20.47
CA ASP A 274 -5.87 21.11 19.39
C ASP A 274 -6.56 21.18 18.03
N TYR A 275 -6.90 22.39 17.60
CA TYR A 275 -7.57 22.66 16.33
C TYR A 275 -6.75 22.26 15.11
N TYR A 276 -5.42 22.25 15.25
CA TYR A 276 -4.54 21.73 14.20
C TYR A 276 -4.68 20.21 14.07
N LEU A 277 -4.88 19.48 15.17
CA LEU A 277 -5.17 18.04 15.09
C LEU A 277 -6.50 17.76 14.39
N GLU A 278 -7.52 18.60 14.62
CA GLU A 278 -8.83 18.51 13.96
C GLU A 278 -8.70 18.75 12.45
N GLU A 279 -7.98 19.81 12.04
CA GLU A 279 -7.64 20.07 10.64
C GLU A 279 -6.85 18.90 10.01
N LEU A 280 -5.83 18.42 10.73
CA LEU A 280 -4.98 17.33 10.30
C LEU A 280 -5.80 16.06 10.07
N TYR A 281 -6.73 15.74 10.97
CA TYR A 281 -7.60 14.57 10.85
C TYR A 281 -8.53 14.68 9.64
N TYR A 282 -9.13 15.85 9.42
CA TYR A 282 -9.94 16.13 8.23
C TYR A 282 -9.13 15.94 6.94
N GLN A 283 -7.94 16.54 6.87
CA GLN A 283 -7.07 16.43 5.71
C GLN A 283 -6.51 15.02 5.53
N PHE A 284 -6.31 14.27 6.62
CA PHE A 284 -5.86 12.89 6.56
C PHE A 284 -6.91 11.99 5.89
N GLY A 285 -8.20 12.19 6.16
CA GLY A 285 -9.27 11.50 5.44
C GLY A 285 -9.22 11.74 3.93
N ARG A 286 -8.98 12.99 3.50
CA ARG A 286 -8.81 13.33 2.08
C ARG A 286 -7.56 12.70 1.47
N TYR A 287 -6.44 12.73 2.20
CA TYR A 287 -5.20 12.06 1.79
C TYR A 287 -5.43 10.56 1.59
N LEU A 288 -6.07 9.88 2.54
CA LEU A 288 -6.33 8.44 2.47
C LEU A 288 -7.18 8.11 1.23
N LEU A 289 -8.24 8.87 0.96
CA LEU A 289 -9.09 8.65 -0.20
C LEU A 289 -8.34 8.86 -1.52
N ILE A 290 -7.55 9.94 -1.64
CA ILE A 290 -6.71 10.18 -2.82
C ILE A 290 -5.73 9.02 -3.01
N ALA A 291 -5.12 8.54 -1.92
CA ALA A 291 -4.10 7.52 -2.00
C ALA A 291 -4.69 6.12 -2.28
N SER A 292 -5.93 5.82 -1.87
CA SER A 292 -6.53 4.49 -1.99
C SER A 292 -7.60 4.34 -3.07
N SER A 293 -8.10 5.43 -3.67
CA SER A 293 -9.21 5.37 -4.64
C SER A 293 -9.02 6.39 -5.76
N ARG A 294 -8.23 6.00 -6.75
CA ARG A 294 -7.97 6.78 -7.96
C ARG A 294 -8.76 6.23 -9.15
N PRO A 295 -9.09 7.06 -10.16
CA PRO A 295 -9.73 6.58 -11.38
C PRO A 295 -8.94 5.43 -12.01
N GLY A 296 -9.65 4.39 -12.44
CA GLY A 296 -9.04 3.20 -13.05
C GLY A 296 -8.52 2.14 -12.07
N ASN A 297 -8.59 2.39 -10.76
CA ASN A 297 -8.32 1.38 -9.72
C ASN A 297 -9.62 0.87 -9.09
N MET A 298 -9.55 -0.24 -8.35
CA MET A 298 -10.64 -0.70 -7.49
C MET A 298 -11.01 0.33 -6.39
N PRO A 299 -12.28 0.34 -5.92
CA PRO A 299 -12.69 1.19 -4.82
C PRO A 299 -11.97 0.83 -3.51
N ALA A 300 -11.88 1.81 -2.59
CA ALA A 300 -11.33 1.60 -1.26
C ALA A 300 -12.12 0.52 -0.49
N ASN A 301 -11.44 -0.51 0.00
CA ASN A 301 -11.98 -1.57 0.85
C ASN A 301 -11.98 -1.16 2.34
N LEU A 302 -12.30 -2.10 3.26
CA LEU A 302 -12.33 -1.84 4.71
C LEU A 302 -11.04 -1.24 5.30
N GLN A 303 -9.91 -1.46 4.63
CA GLN A 303 -8.58 -0.95 5.00
C GLN A 303 -8.04 0.05 3.97
N GLY A 304 -8.92 0.65 3.16
CA GLY A 304 -8.55 1.45 2.00
C GLY A 304 -7.98 0.58 0.88
N TYR A 305 -6.66 0.40 0.86
CA TYR A 305 -5.96 -0.43 -0.13
C TYR A 305 -4.85 -1.29 0.52
N GLY A 306 -4.88 -1.41 1.86
CA GLY A 306 -3.87 -2.14 2.63
C GLY A 306 -3.18 -1.30 3.72
N ILE A 307 -3.94 -0.74 4.66
CA ILE A 307 -3.38 -0.48 6.00
C ILE A 307 -3.27 -1.85 6.68
N THR A 308 -2.15 -2.55 6.51
CA THR A 308 -1.79 -3.66 7.40
C THR A 308 -1.45 -3.07 8.77
N MET A 309 -2.48 -2.86 9.60
CA MET A 309 -2.31 -2.69 11.04
C MET A 309 -2.09 -4.06 11.66
N TRP A 310 -0.97 -4.72 11.32
CA TRP A 310 -0.51 -5.86 12.11
C TRP A 310 0.34 -5.35 13.27
N THR A 311 -0.09 -5.78 14.45
CA THR A 311 0.51 -5.59 15.75
C THR A 311 1.94 -6.11 15.81
N VAL A 312 2.92 -5.22 15.63
CA VAL A 312 4.27 -5.44 16.16
C VAL A 312 4.74 -4.16 16.85
N PRO A 313 4.83 -4.12 18.19
CA PRO A 313 5.51 -3.01 18.85
C PRO A 313 7.00 -3.13 18.54
N GLY A 314 7.52 -2.31 17.63
CA GLY A 314 8.96 -2.04 17.56
C GLY A 314 9.67 -2.18 16.21
N VAL A 315 9.00 -2.41 15.07
CA VAL A 315 9.72 -2.54 13.78
C VAL A 315 9.02 -1.75 12.66
N TRP A 316 9.84 -1.25 11.75
CA TRP A 316 9.62 -0.26 10.71
C TRP A 316 8.55 -0.65 9.67
N THR A 317 7.27 -0.46 9.97
CA THR A 317 6.22 -0.58 8.94
C THR A 317 6.05 0.76 8.24
N ILE A 318 6.56 0.87 7.01
CA ILE A 318 6.08 1.87 6.05
C ILE A 318 4.80 1.27 5.45
N ILE A 319 3.69 2.00 5.57
CA ILE A 319 2.41 1.60 4.99
C ILE A 319 2.55 1.73 3.47
N ILE A 320 2.67 0.60 2.78
CA ILE A 320 2.80 0.56 1.33
C ILE A 320 1.40 0.44 0.73
N ILE A 321 1.04 1.41 -0.07
CA ILE A 321 -0.20 1.42 -0.84
C ILE A 321 0.09 0.66 -2.13
N SER A 322 -0.61 -0.46 -2.36
CA SER A 322 -0.41 -1.31 -3.53
C SER A 322 -0.58 -0.53 -4.84
N MET A 323 0.17 -0.94 -5.87
CA MET A 323 0.32 -0.25 -7.16
C MET A 323 -0.60 -0.80 -8.27
N CYS A 324 -1.35 -1.88 -7.99
CA CYS A 324 -2.12 -2.57 -9.01
C CYS A 324 -3.40 -1.80 -9.36
N ARG A 325 -3.71 -1.74 -10.66
CA ARG A 325 -5.00 -1.25 -11.19
C ARG A 325 -6.09 -2.31 -11.02
#